data_AF-A0A938C470-F1
#
_entry.id   AF-A0A938C470-F1
#
_cell.length_a   1.000
_cell.length_b   1.000
_cell.length_c   1.000
_cell.angle_alpha   90.00
_cell.angle_beta   90.00
_cell.angle_gamma   90.00
#
_symmetry.space_group_name_H-M   'P 1'
#
loop_
_entity.id
_entity.type
_entity.pdbx_description
1 polymer ?
#
loop_
_entity_poly.entity_id
_entity_poly.type
_entity_poly.pdbx_seq_one_letter_code
_entity_poly.pdbx_strand_id
1 'polypeptide(L)'
;PLLKGQPYTPRQHIFVERGPHGSAPVTVNMSNSGYDLSRAVRSDRYKFIYNCTPWIPYAPVDSAGGAAWTEIKAAHADRKLAPGVSATYFTTPRPVYELYDLDADPSELNNLSGKPELAAAERALRLALAEKMILDFDYLPLPAMLEGAAGASEPKRAAAANESARAANFAKLDKDNDGRLSKAEFSAGRKADDAEKWFALRDTNGDGFISREEFLPGSPLPRKP
;
A
#
# COMPACT_ATOMS: atom_id res chain seq x y z
N PRO A 1 -25.42 -30.00 0.11
CA PRO A 1 -25.95 -29.70 -1.25
C PRO A 1 -25.28 -30.54 -2.35
N LEU A 2 -23.99 -30.30 -2.62
CA LEU A 2 -23.24 -30.98 -3.71
C LEU A 2 -23.25 -32.52 -3.60
N LEU A 3 -22.85 -33.09 -2.45
CA LEU A 3 -22.84 -34.55 -2.25
C LEU A 3 -24.22 -35.22 -2.30
N LYS A 4 -25.30 -34.43 -2.28
CA LYS A 4 -26.69 -34.90 -2.34
C LYS A 4 -27.34 -34.65 -3.71
N GLY A 5 -26.57 -34.19 -4.70
CA GLY A 5 -27.11 -33.81 -6.02
C GLY A 5 -28.07 -32.61 -5.98
N GLN A 6 -28.08 -31.83 -4.90
CA GLN A 6 -28.95 -30.67 -4.77
C GLN A 6 -28.31 -29.43 -5.39
N PRO A 7 -29.11 -28.50 -5.94
CA PRO A 7 -28.62 -27.22 -6.43
C PRO A 7 -27.79 -26.49 -5.37
N TYR A 8 -26.68 -25.88 -5.80
CA TYR A 8 -25.85 -25.04 -4.95
C TYR A 8 -25.14 -24.00 -5.81
N THR A 9 -24.82 -22.87 -5.20
CA THR A 9 -23.97 -21.85 -5.82
C THR A 9 -22.52 -22.11 -5.41
N PRO A 10 -21.61 -22.44 -6.34
CA PRO A 10 -20.20 -22.59 -6.02
C PRO A 10 -19.61 -21.24 -5.61
N ARG A 11 -18.68 -21.28 -4.65
CA ARG A 11 -17.88 -20.10 -4.32
C ARG A 11 -17.05 -19.71 -5.54
N GLN A 12 -16.96 -18.41 -5.81
CA GLN A 12 -16.16 -17.88 -6.91
C GLN A 12 -14.67 -17.79 -6.55
N HIS A 13 -14.38 -17.65 -5.25
CA HIS A 13 -13.02 -17.45 -4.75
C HIS A 13 -12.72 -18.34 -3.55
N ILE A 14 -11.44 -18.70 -3.40
CA ILE A 14 -10.84 -19.24 -2.19
C ILE A 14 -9.84 -18.21 -1.67
N PHE A 15 -9.79 -18.03 -0.35
CA PHE A 15 -8.90 -17.08 0.31
C PHE A 15 -7.91 -17.82 1.20
N VAL A 16 -6.70 -17.29 1.31
CA VAL A 16 -5.60 -17.85 2.09
C VAL A 16 -4.99 -16.76 2.96
N GLU A 17 -4.68 -17.12 4.19
CA GLU A 17 -4.03 -16.29 5.20
C GLU A 17 -2.72 -16.96 5.59
N ARG A 18 -1.63 -16.20 5.60
CA ARG A 18 -0.39 -16.60 6.25
C ARG A 18 -0.01 -15.55 7.28
N GLY A 19 0.17 -16.02 8.51
CA GLY A 19 0.66 -15.25 9.63
C GLY A 19 2.00 -15.77 10.16
N PRO A 20 2.31 -15.48 11.42
CA PRO A 20 3.48 -16.05 12.11
C PRO A 20 3.45 -17.58 12.08
N HIS A 21 4.62 -18.20 12.00
CA HIS A 21 4.77 -19.64 12.11
C HIS A 21 5.65 -19.98 13.33
N GLY A 22 5.07 -20.71 14.28
CA GLY A 22 5.75 -21.08 15.53
C GLY A 22 5.88 -19.93 16.52
N SER A 23 6.86 -20.02 17.42
CA SER A 23 7.11 -19.08 18.52
C SER A 23 8.41 -18.27 18.33
N ALA A 24 8.99 -18.29 17.13
CA ALA A 24 10.25 -17.61 16.87
C ALA A 24 10.10 -16.08 17.03
N PRO A 25 11.02 -15.42 17.77
CA PRO A 25 10.98 -13.97 17.90
C PRO A 25 11.28 -13.29 16.56
N VAL A 26 10.64 -12.14 16.33
CA VAL A 26 10.94 -11.25 15.21
C VAL A 26 12.38 -10.73 15.37
N THR A 27 13.24 -11.00 14.38
CA THR A 27 14.61 -10.47 14.33
C THR A 27 14.91 -9.81 12.99
N VAL A 28 15.90 -8.92 12.94
CA VAL A 28 16.26 -8.16 11.73
C VAL A 28 16.79 -9.03 10.59
N ASN A 29 17.32 -10.22 10.89
CA ASN A 29 17.92 -11.14 9.92
C ASN A 29 17.12 -12.44 9.77
N MET A 30 15.83 -12.45 10.13
CA MET A 30 15.00 -13.64 9.99
C MET A 30 14.64 -13.92 8.53
N SER A 31 14.35 -15.18 8.23
CA SER A 31 13.63 -15.58 7.02
C SER A 31 12.13 -15.62 7.26
N ASN A 32 11.38 -15.64 6.17
CA ASN A 32 9.92 -15.67 6.19
C ASN A 32 9.38 -17.00 6.75
N SER A 33 10.23 -18.00 7.01
CA SER A 33 9.85 -19.27 7.63
C SER A 33 9.21 -19.08 9.01
N GLY A 34 9.72 -18.16 9.83
CA GLY A 34 9.19 -17.89 11.18
C GLY A 34 8.11 -16.81 11.21
N TYR A 35 8.18 -15.82 10.30
CA TYR A 35 7.22 -14.73 10.25
C TYR A 35 7.02 -14.27 8.80
N ASP A 36 5.80 -14.44 8.29
CA ASP A 36 5.41 -13.92 6.98
C ASP A 36 3.95 -13.52 6.99
N LEU A 37 3.70 -12.24 6.79
CA LEU A 37 2.36 -11.73 6.60
C LEU A 37 2.06 -11.71 5.10
N SER A 38 1.19 -12.63 4.67
CA SER A 38 0.67 -12.63 3.30
C SER A 38 -0.80 -13.05 3.25
N ARG A 39 -1.44 -12.63 2.18
CA ARG A 39 -2.83 -12.97 1.85
C ARG A 39 -2.90 -13.42 0.42
N ALA A 40 -3.78 -14.35 0.10
CA ALA A 40 -4.04 -14.72 -1.28
C ALA A 40 -5.52 -14.91 -1.54
N VAL A 41 -5.89 -14.66 -2.80
CA VAL A 41 -7.21 -15.02 -3.34
C VAL A 41 -6.99 -15.78 -4.63
N ARG A 42 -7.81 -16.80 -4.85
CA ARG A 42 -7.77 -17.63 -6.05
C ARG A 42 -9.17 -17.75 -6.62
N SER A 43 -9.35 -17.40 -7.90
CA SER A 43 -10.53 -17.78 -8.68
C SER A 43 -10.37 -19.20 -9.24
N ASP A 44 -11.22 -19.60 -10.19
CA ASP A 44 -11.01 -20.78 -11.02
C ASP A 44 -9.64 -20.77 -11.74
N ARG A 45 -9.32 -19.66 -12.43
CA ARG A 45 -8.15 -19.50 -13.29
C ARG A 45 -6.99 -18.73 -12.68
N TYR A 46 -7.23 -17.64 -11.97
CA TYR A 46 -6.15 -16.76 -11.51
C TYR A 46 -5.92 -16.89 -10.00
N LYS A 47 -4.67 -16.75 -9.58
CA LYS A 47 -4.30 -16.57 -8.17
C LYS A 47 -3.55 -15.27 -8.00
N PHE A 48 -3.95 -14.52 -6.97
CA PHE A 48 -3.31 -13.29 -6.56
C PHE A 48 -2.75 -13.46 -5.15
N ILE A 49 -1.49 -13.07 -4.95
CA ILE A 49 -0.80 -13.07 -3.65
C ILE A 49 -0.41 -11.64 -3.33
N TYR A 50 -0.64 -11.24 -2.08
CA TYR A 50 -0.25 -9.97 -1.50
C TYR A 50 0.69 -10.21 -0.33
N ASN A 51 1.96 -9.85 -0.51
CA ASN A 51 3.01 -9.95 0.50
C ASN A 51 3.11 -8.64 1.27
N CYS A 52 2.73 -8.66 2.55
CA CYS A 52 2.82 -7.51 3.45
C CYS A 52 4.19 -7.40 4.14
N THR A 53 5.03 -8.42 4.00
CA THR A 53 6.43 -8.46 4.50
C THR A 53 7.43 -8.79 3.38
N PRO A 54 7.45 -8.02 2.28
CA PRO A 54 8.26 -8.33 1.10
C PRO A 54 9.77 -8.28 1.37
N TRP A 55 10.21 -7.53 2.38
CA TRP A 55 11.64 -7.40 2.72
C TRP A 55 12.22 -8.65 3.39
N ILE A 56 11.38 -9.57 3.88
CA ILE A 56 11.84 -10.80 4.54
C ILE A 56 12.13 -11.87 3.47
N PRO A 57 13.36 -12.41 3.39
CA PRO A 57 13.74 -13.40 2.39
C PRO A 57 13.03 -14.74 2.62
N TYR A 58 12.80 -15.49 1.53
CA TYR A 58 12.16 -16.80 1.62
C TYR A 58 13.08 -17.85 2.25
N ALA A 59 12.52 -18.66 3.14
CA ALA A 59 13.06 -19.97 3.50
C ALA A 59 11.90 -20.93 3.81
N PRO A 60 12.04 -22.23 3.52
CA PRO A 60 11.05 -23.20 3.93
C PRO A 60 11.02 -23.34 5.46
N VAL A 61 9.86 -23.71 5.99
CA VAL A 61 9.60 -23.72 7.43
C VAL A 61 10.33 -24.87 8.13
N ASP A 62 9.94 -26.11 7.82
CA ASP A 62 10.43 -27.31 8.51
C ASP A 62 11.57 -28.03 7.78
N SER A 63 11.94 -27.53 6.59
CA SER A 63 12.92 -28.19 5.71
C SER A 63 14.12 -27.31 5.34
N ALA A 64 14.31 -26.17 6.02
CA ALA A 64 15.45 -25.27 5.77
C ALA A 64 16.82 -25.94 5.99
N GLY A 65 16.90 -26.93 6.88
CA GLY A 65 18.10 -27.75 7.10
C GLY A 65 18.16 -29.02 6.25
N GLY A 66 17.14 -29.30 5.43
CA GLY A 66 17.04 -30.54 4.67
C GLY A 66 17.96 -30.58 3.44
N ALA A 67 18.24 -31.80 2.96
CA ALA A 67 19.05 -32.03 1.76
C ALA A 67 18.48 -31.31 0.52
N ALA A 68 17.16 -31.39 0.31
CA ALA A 68 16.50 -30.75 -0.83
C ALA A 68 16.73 -29.23 -0.89
N TRP A 69 16.54 -28.51 0.23
CA TRP A 69 16.77 -27.06 0.24
C TRP A 69 18.25 -26.71 0.09
N THR A 70 19.15 -27.55 0.61
CA THR A 70 20.59 -27.40 0.43
C THR A 70 20.98 -27.50 -1.05
N GLU A 71 20.44 -28.51 -1.76
CA GLU A 71 20.67 -28.68 -3.19
C GLU A 71 20.06 -27.56 -4.02
N ILE A 72 18.86 -27.07 -3.68
CA ILE A 72 18.23 -25.93 -4.36
C ILE A 72 19.10 -24.66 -4.23
N LYS A 73 19.65 -24.39 -3.04
CA LYS A 73 20.59 -23.27 -2.83
C LYS A 73 21.86 -23.43 -3.66
N ALA A 74 22.44 -24.63 -3.69
CA ALA A 74 23.64 -24.91 -4.49
C ALA A 74 23.36 -24.73 -6.00
N ALA A 75 22.23 -25.26 -6.49
CA ALA A 75 21.81 -25.09 -7.88
C ALA A 75 21.54 -23.63 -8.23
N HIS A 76 21.00 -22.82 -7.31
CA HIS A 76 20.84 -21.38 -7.52
C HIS A 76 22.20 -20.67 -7.64
N ALA A 77 23.13 -20.95 -6.74
CA ALA A 77 24.49 -20.39 -6.77
C ALA A 77 25.23 -20.73 -8.06
N ASP A 78 25.04 -21.96 -8.55
CA ASP A 78 25.58 -22.45 -9.83
C ASP A 78 24.81 -21.95 -11.06
N ARG A 79 23.72 -21.17 -10.88
CA ARG A 79 22.81 -20.70 -11.93
C ARG A 79 22.21 -21.82 -12.78
N LYS A 80 21.94 -22.97 -12.15
CA LYS A 80 21.33 -24.16 -12.77
C LYS A 80 19.81 -24.19 -12.65
N LEU A 81 19.21 -23.36 -11.79
CA LEU A 81 17.76 -23.30 -11.65
C LEU A 81 17.11 -22.60 -12.84
N ALA A 82 15.92 -23.06 -13.22
CA ALA A 82 15.07 -22.34 -14.16
C ALA A 82 14.81 -20.91 -13.64
N PRO A 83 14.75 -19.89 -14.52
CA PRO A 83 14.62 -18.50 -14.10
C PRO A 83 13.42 -18.24 -13.17
N GLY A 84 12.27 -18.85 -13.45
CA GLY A 84 11.08 -18.71 -12.62
C GLY A 84 11.27 -19.29 -11.22
N VAL A 85 11.85 -20.48 -11.09
CA VAL A 85 12.16 -21.10 -9.78
C VAL A 85 13.15 -20.24 -9.00
N SER A 86 14.17 -19.71 -9.69
CA SER A 86 15.11 -18.78 -9.10
C SER A 86 14.40 -17.52 -8.59
N ALA A 87 13.49 -16.95 -9.39
CA ALA A 87 12.73 -15.77 -9.01
C ALA A 87 11.81 -16.03 -7.80
N THR A 88 11.10 -17.16 -7.78
CA THR A 88 10.18 -17.54 -6.70
C THR A 88 10.89 -17.65 -5.35
N TYR A 89 12.08 -18.27 -5.30
CA TYR A 89 12.74 -18.57 -4.04
C TYR A 89 13.83 -17.59 -3.61
N PHE A 90 14.45 -16.88 -4.55
CA PHE A 90 15.67 -16.10 -4.29
C PHE A 90 15.53 -14.60 -4.60
N THR A 91 14.36 -14.12 -5.00
CA THR A 91 14.11 -12.67 -5.12
C THR A 91 13.90 -12.06 -3.74
N THR A 92 14.71 -11.06 -3.37
CA THR A 92 14.55 -10.26 -2.15
C THR A 92 14.90 -8.80 -2.45
N PRO A 93 14.01 -7.83 -2.16
CA PRO A 93 12.66 -8.01 -1.61
C PRO A 93 11.74 -8.78 -2.56
N ARG A 94 10.84 -9.60 -2.01
CA ARG A 94 9.80 -10.30 -2.77
C ARG A 94 8.86 -9.27 -3.43
N PRO A 95 8.21 -9.60 -4.55
CA PRO A 95 7.16 -8.75 -5.10
C PRO A 95 6.06 -8.51 -4.06
N VAL A 96 5.60 -7.26 -3.92
CA VAL A 96 4.45 -6.95 -3.05
C VAL A 96 3.19 -7.65 -3.56
N TYR A 97 3.03 -7.69 -4.88
CA TYR A 97 1.90 -8.28 -5.56
C TYR A 97 2.37 -9.33 -6.55
N GLU A 98 1.70 -10.47 -6.54
CA GLU A 98 1.93 -11.55 -7.48
C GLU A 98 0.61 -11.98 -8.10
N LEU A 99 0.59 -12.17 -9.41
CA LEU A 99 -0.57 -12.67 -10.16
C LEU A 99 -0.12 -13.83 -11.04
N TYR A 100 -0.81 -14.96 -10.95
CA TYR A 100 -0.53 -16.16 -11.73
C TYR A 100 -1.77 -16.61 -12.49
N ASP A 101 -1.59 -16.94 -13.76
CA ASP A 101 -2.59 -17.61 -14.60
C ASP A 101 -2.39 -19.12 -14.47
N LEU A 102 -3.25 -19.81 -13.72
CA LEU A 102 -3.08 -21.22 -13.39
C LEU A 102 -3.35 -22.15 -14.57
N ASP A 103 -4.02 -21.66 -15.62
CA ASP A 103 -4.23 -22.45 -16.84
C ASP A 103 -2.96 -22.47 -17.69
N ALA A 104 -2.31 -21.30 -17.86
CA ALA A 104 -1.11 -21.16 -18.67
C ALA A 104 0.20 -21.49 -17.90
N ASP A 105 0.20 -21.26 -16.59
CA ASP A 105 1.33 -21.44 -15.69
C ASP A 105 0.89 -22.13 -14.38
N PRO A 106 0.57 -23.44 -14.43
CA PRO A 106 0.13 -24.19 -13.25
C PRO A 106 1.21 -24.31 -12.17
N SER A 107 2.47 -23.97 -12.48
CA SER A 107 3.59 -23.99 -11.53
C SER A 107 3.86 -22.63 -10.89
N GLU A 108 3.12 -21.58 -11.25
CA GLU A 108 3.21 -20.25 -10.66
C GLU A 108 4.62 -19.64 -10.74
N LEU A 109 5.30 -19.80 -11.89
CA LEU A 109 6.69 -19.41 -12.08
C LEU A 109 6.85 -18.02 -12.72
N ASN A 110 5.78 -17.46 -13.27
CA ASN A 110 5.78 -16.21 -14.00
C ASN A 110 4.80 -15.22 -13.35
N ASN A 111 5.31 -14.30 -12.54
CA ASN A 111 4.47 -13.24 -11.97
C ASN A 111 4.00 -12.28 -13.07
N LEU A 112 2.68 -12.13 -13.19
CA LEU A 112 1.99 -11.31 -14.18
C LEU A 112 1.42 -10.00 -13.61
N SER A 113 1.64 -9.71 -12.32
CA SER A 113 1.10 -8.52 -11.67
C SER A 113 1.60 -7.24 -12.34
N GLY A 114 0.68 -6.28 -12.53
CA GLY A 114 0.97 -4.99 -13.15
C GLY A 114 0.96 -4.99 -14.68
N LYS A 115 0.71 -6.14 -15.33
CA LYS A 115 0.55 -6.21 -16.78
C LYS A 115 -0.78 -5.55 -17.22
N PRO A 116 -0.76 -4.55 -18.13
CA PRO A 116 -1.97 -3.84 -18.54
C PRO A 116 -3.08 -4.74 -19.09
N GLU A 117 -2.70 -5.77 -19.84
CA GLU A 117 -3.62 -6.76 -20.41
C GLU A 117 -4.38 -7.60 -19.36
N LEU A 118 -3.87 -7.66 -18.12
CA LEU A 118 -4.46 -8.39 -17.00
C LEU A 118 -5.01 -7.48 -15.89
N ALA A 119 -4.99 -6.16 -16.09
CA ALA A 119 -5.39 -5.18 -15.07
C ALA A 119 -6.82 -5.41 -14.54
N ALA A 120 -7.75 -5.82 -15.41
CA ALA A 120 -9.13 -6.11 -15.01
C ALA A 120 -9.23 -7.35 -14.11
N ALA A 121 -8.52 -8.44 -14.46
CA ALA A 121 -8.49 -9.66 -13.68
C ALA A 121 -7.80 -9.44 -12.32
N GLU A 122 -6.67 -8.74 -12.32
CA GLU A 122 -5.95 -8.41 -11.09
C GLU A 122 -6.78 -7.53 -10.16
N ARG A 123 -7.44 -6.50 -10.72
CA ARG A 123 -8.32 -5.61 -9.94
C ARG A 123 -9.49 -6.38 -9.32
N ALA A 124 -10.10 -7.31 -10.06
CA ALA A 124 -11.19 -8.13 -9.54
C ALA A 124 -10.76 -8.96 -8.33
N LEU A 125 -9.57 -9.58 -8.39
CA LEU A 125 -9.01 -10.33 -7.27
C LEU A 125 -8.61 -9.43 -6.10
N ARG A 126 -7.98 -8.27 -6.35
CA ARG A 126 -7.66 -7.28 -5.29
C ARG A 126 -8.91 -6.84 -4.53
N LEU A 127 -10.02 -6.59 -5.25
CA LEU A 127 -11.31 -6.23 -4.64
C LEU A 127 -11.89 -7.37 -3.80
N ALA A 128 -11.94 -8.59 -4.35
CA ALA A 128 -12.45 -9.75 -3.61
C ALA A 128 -11.63 -10.02 -2.34
N LEU A 129 -10.30 -9.88 -2.43
CA LEU A 129 -9.44 -10.04 -1.27
C LEU A 129 -9.65 -8.95 -0.23
N ALA A 130 -9.73 -7.68 -0.66
CA ALA A 130 -9.97 -6.56 0.25
C ALA A 130 -11.33 -6.67 0.95
N GLU A 131 -12.38 -7.04 0.23
CA GLU A 131 -13.70 -7.30 0.82
C GLU A 131 -13.61 -8.40 1.88
N LYS A 132 -12.93 -9.52 1.57
CA LYS A 132 -12.76 -10.60 2.54
C LYS A 132 -11.99 -10.15 3.79
N MET A 133 -10.90 -9.40 3.60
CA MET A 133 -10.11 -8.84 4.71
C MET A 133 -10.96 -7.91 5.59
N ILE A 134 -11.82 -7.07 5.00
CA ILE A 134 -12.73 -6.19 5.76
C ILE A 134 -13.73 -7.01 6.57
N LEU A 135 -14.37 -7.99 5.94
CA LEU A 135 -15.37 -8.84 6.58
C LEU A 135 -14.79 -9.67 7.74
N ASP A 136 -13.51 -10.02 7.64
CA ASP A 136 -12.79 -10.79 8.66
C ASP A 136 -12.12 -9.92 9.74
N PHE A 137 -12.29 -8.60 9.67
CA PHE A 137 -11.61 -7.65 10.57
C PHE A 137 -10.08 -7.84 10.55
N ASP A 138 -9.53 -8.14 9.38
CA ASP A 138 -8.10 -8.34 9.19
C ASP A 138 -7.33 -7.05 9.55
N TYR A 139 -6.24 -7.21 10.30
CA TYR A 139 -5.45 -6.10 10.82
C TYR A 139 -4.38 -5.61 9.82
N LEU A 140 -4.19 -6.30 8.70
CA LEU A 140 -3.24 -5.89 7.66
C LEU A 140 -3.81 -4.77 6.77
N PRO A 141 -2.94 -3.89 6.24
CA PRO A 141 -3.38 -2.88 5.28
C PRO A 141 -3.93 -3.57 4.02
N LEU A 142 -5.05 -3.09 3.50
CA LEU A 142 -5.67 -3.63 2.29
C LEU A 142 -4.72 -3.53 1.08
N PRO A 143 -4.81 -4.46 0.09
CA PRO A 143 -4.05 -4.34 -1.14
C PRO A 143 -4.40 -3.03 -1.86
N ALA A 144 -3.39 -2.38 -2.44
CA ALA A 144 -3.61 -1.16 -3.21
C ALA A 144 -4.58 -1.44 -4.36
N MET A 145 -5.52 -0.53 -4.60
CA MET A 145 -6.43 -0.68 -5.75
C MET A 145 -5.73 -0.14 -6.99
N LEU A 146 -5.72 -0.93 -8.06
CA LEU A 146 -5.38 -0.43 -9.37
C LEU A 146 -6.50 0.51 -9.81
N GLU A 147 -6.16 1.76 -10.13
CA GLU A 147 -7.12 2.68 -10.73
C GLU A 147 -7.63 2.04 -12.02
N GLY A 148 -8.95 1.87 -12.12
CA GLY A 148 -9.55 1.43 -13.36
C GLY A 148 -9.45 2.56 -14.39
N ALA A 149 -9.35 2.20 -15.67
CA ALA A 149 -9.57 3.13 -16.80
C ALA A 149 -10.97 3.82 -16.77
N ALA A 150 -11.82 3.50 -15.79
CA ALA A 150 -12.98 4.27 -15.39
C ALA A 150 -12.90 4.52 -13.88
N GLY A 151 -12.37 5.68 -13.47
CA GLY A 151 -12.30 6.05 -12.06
C GLY A 151 -11.08 6.82 -11.60
N ALA A 152 -10.37 7.51 -12.49
CA ALA A 152 -9.62 8.70 -12.08
C ALA A 152 -10.62 9.81 -11.68
N SER A 153 -11.35 9.61 -10.58
CA SER A 153 -11.78 10.75 -9.79
C SER A 153 -10.55 11.22 -9.05
N GLU A 154 -9.84 12.17 -9.66
CA GLU A 154 -8.75 12.93 -9.03
C GLU A 154 -9.08 13.21 -7.55
N PRO A 155 -8.08 13.32 -6.65
CA PRO A 155 -8.27 13.72 -5.25
C PRO A 155 -8.75 15.18 -5.06
N LYS A 156 -9.46 15.77 -6.03
CA LYS A 156 -9.98 17.15 -5.99
C LYS A 156 -11.03 17.38 -4.90
N ARG A 157 -11.77 16.35 -4.46
CA ARG A 157 -12.90 16.55 -3.53
C ARG A 157 -12.48 16.80 -2.08
N ALA A 158 -11.32 16.30 -1.64
CA ALA A 158 -10.79 16.55 -0.29
C ALA A 158 -9.95 17.84 -0.21
N ALA A 159 -9.21 18.18 -1.28
CA ALA A 159 -8.45 19.42 -1.38
C ALA A 159 -9.38 20.65 -1.46
N ALA A 160 -10.41 20.63 -2.31
CA ALA A 160 -11.33 21.76 -2.48
C ALA A 160 -12.17 22.06 -1.22
N ALA A 161 -12.53 21.03 -0.44
CA ALA A 161 -13.25 21.22 0.82
C ALA A 161 -12.38 21.88 1.91
N ASN A 162 -11.08 21.54 1.96
CA ASN A 162 -10.12 22.14 2.88
C ASN A 162 -9.69 23.55 2.43
N GLU A 163 -9.58 23.78 1.11
CA GLU A 163 -9.28 25.09 0.52
C GLU A 163 -10.42 26.09 0.74
N SER A 164 -11.69 25.68 0.52
CA SER A 164 -12.87 26.52 0.78
C SER A 164 -13.01 26.85 2.27
N ALA A 165 -12.81 25.88 3.16
CA ALA A 165 -12.84 26.10 4.61
C ALA A 165 -11.72 27.05 5.09
N ARG A 166 -10.51 26.96 4.50
CA ARG A 166 -9.39 27.84 4.84
C ARG A 166 -9.52 29.22 4.22
N ALA A 167 -10.01 29.34 2.99
CA ALA A 167 -10.34 30.63 2.40
C ALA A 167 -11.41 31.37 3.22
N ALA A 168 -12.42 30.66 3.70
CA ALA A 168 -13.41 31.21 4.63
C ALA A 168 -12.80 31.60 5.98
N ASN A 169 -11.79 30.88 6.48
CA ASN A 169 -11.07 31.26 7.70
C ASN A 169 -10.11 32.44 7.48
N PHE A 170 -9.50 32.56 6.30
CA PHE A 170 -8.67 33.71 5.93
C PHE A 170 -9.49 35.00 5.94
N ALA A 171 -10.64 34.99 5.26
CA ALA A 171 -11.56 36.14 5.21
C ALA A 171 -12.17 36.51 6.58
N LYS A 172 -12.16 35.59 7.56
CA LYS A 172 -12.58 35.90 8.94
C LYS A 172 -11.49 36.58 9.76
N LEU A 173 -10.23 36.34 9.42
CA LEU A 173 -9.07 36.86 10.14
C LEU A 173 -8.62 38.20 9.55
N ASP A 174 -8.75 38.38 8.24
CA ASP A 174 -8.50 39.62 7.50
C ASP A 174 -9.61 40.63 7.81
N LYS A 175 -9.41 41.45 8.85
CA LYS A 175 -10.43 42.37 9.37
C LYS A 175 -10.45 43.68 8.63
N ASP A 176 -9.29 44.13 8.16
CA ASP A 176 -9.17 45.35 7.36
C ASP A 176 -9.41 45.11 5.85
N ASN A 177 -9.58 43.85 5.43
CA ASN A 177 -9.84 43.42 4.06
C ASN A 177 -8.75 43.88 3.09
N ASP A 178 -7.50 43.95 3.55
CA ASP A 178 -6.35 44.32 2.74
C ASP A 178 -5.83 43.14 1.88
N GLY A 179 -6.41 41.95 2.07
CA GLY A 179 -6.08 40.73 1.33
C GLY A 179 -4.86 39.99 1.89
N ARG A 180 -4.36 40.39 3.06
CA ARG A 180 -3.24 39.78 3.79
C ARG A 180 -3.63 39.62 5.26
N LEU A 181 -2.86 38.84 6.02
CA LEU A 181 -3.03 38.74 7.47
C LEU A 181 -1.84 39.35 8.18
N SER A 182 -2.08 40.44 8.91
CA SER A 182 -1.08 40.99 9.82
C SER A 182 -0.82 40.04 11.00
N LYS A 183 0.32 40.21 11.68
CA LYS A 183 0.64 39.45 12.90
C LYS A 183 -0.45 39.62 13.97
N ALA A 184 -1.07 40.80 14.06
CA ALA A 184 -2.13 41.08 15.01
C ALA A 184 -3.42 40.29 14.69
N GLU A 185 -3.77 40.19 13.42
CA GLU A 185 -4.95 39.45 12.96
C GLU A 185 -4.77 37.93 13.06
N PHE A 186 -3.59 37.43 12.68
CA PHE A 186 -3.28 36.00 12.76
C PHE A 186 -3.14 35.49 14.20
N SER A 187 -2.73 36.37 15.13
CA SER A 187 -2.58 36.06 16.55
C SER A 187 -3.86 36.28 17.37
N ALA A 188 -4.90 36.89 16.79
CA ALA A 188 -6.17 37.15 17.47
C ALA A 188 -6.81 35.84 17.97
N GLY A 189 -6.79 35.62 19.29
CA GLY A 189 -7.34 34.42 19.94
C GLY A 189 -6.34 33.26 20.12
N ARG A 190 -5.05 33.47 19.82
CA ARG A 190 -3.97 32.48 20.08
C ARG A 190 -3.07 32.94 21.23
N LYS A 191 -2.38 31.99 21.86
CA LYS A 191 -1.30 32.30 22.81
C LYS A 191 -0.13 32.93 22.04
N ALA A 192 0.51 33.94 22.61
CA ALA A 192 1.56 34.73 21.95
C ALA A 192 2.70 33.86 21.39
N ASP A 193 3.20 32.90 22.19
CA ASP A 193 4.31 32.02 21.81
C ASP A 193 3.98 31.10 20.63
N ASP A 194 2.73 30.65 20.53
CA ASP A 194 2.28 29.79 19.43
C ASP A 194 1.99 30.63 18.20
N ALA A 195 1.39 31.81 18.37
CA ALA A 195 1.11 32.72 17.28
C ALA A 195 2.40 33.13 16.54
N GLU A 196 3.46 33.47 17.28
CA GLU A 196 4.73 33.89 16.69
C GLU A 196 5.42 32.77 15.91
N LYS A 197 5.47 31.55 16.46
CA LYS A 197 6.03 30.38 15.76
C LYS A 197 5.25 30.07 14.48
N TRP A 198 3.91 30.06 14.57
CA TRP A 198 3.07 29.75 13.42
C TRP A 198 3.04 30.85 12.36
N PHE A 199 3.26 32.10 12.77
CA PHE A 199 3.37 33.23 11.87
C PHE A 199 4.67 33.16 11.08
N ALA A 200 5.81 32.98 11.77
CA ALA A 200 7.12 32.84 11.15
C ALA A 200 7.25 31.62 10.22
N LEU A 201 6.47 30.56 10.47
CA LEU A 201 6.43 29.39 9.59
C LEU A 201 5.62 29.61 8.31
N ARG A 202 4.79 30.65 8.24
CA ARG A 202 3.87 30.91 7.12
C ARG A 202 4.26 32.14 6.31
N ASP A 203 4.77 33.18 6.96
CA ASP A 203 5.42 34.32 6.33
C ASP A 203 6.73 33.85 5.68
N THR A 204 6.60 33.36 4.45
CA THR A 204 7.64 32.65 3.73
C THR A 204 8.55 33.62 3.00
N ASN A 205 7.97 34.74 2.55
CA ASN A 205 8.70 35.84 1.91
C ASN A 205 9.31 36.82 2.94
N GLY A 206 8.96 36.72 4.22
CA GLY A 206 9.50 37.54 5.30
C GLY A 206 9.03 38.99 5.25
N ASP A 207 7.90 39.28 4.59
CA ASP A 207 7.38 40.64 4.42
C ASP A 207 6.61 41.15 5.65
N GLY A 208 6.43 40.30 6.67
CA GLY A 208 5.74 40.64 7.90
C GLY A 208 4.22 40.44 7.82
N PHE A 209 3.71 39.84 6.75
CA PHE A 209 2.30 39.51 6.52
C PHE A 209 2.16 38.08 5.99
N ILE A 210 0.98 37.48 6.16
CA ILE A 210 0.67 36.18 5.54
C ILE A 210 -0.31 36.43 4.40
N SER A 211 0.15 36.22 3.16
CA SER A 211 -0.70 36.29 1.97
C SER A 211 -1.70 35.12 1.91
N ARG A 212 -2.72 35.27 1.07
CA ARG A 212 -3.72 34.20 0.84
C ARG A 212 -3.06 32.93 0.29
N GLU A 213 -2.05 33.08 -0.54
CA GLU A 213 -1.25 32.00 -1.13
C GLU A 213 -0.41 31.26 -0.08
N GLU A 214 0.12 31.98 0.92
CA GLU A 214 0.84 31.40 2.06
C GLU A 214 -0.08 30.74 3.09
N PHE A 215 -1.36 31.11 3.12
CA PHE A 215 -2.35 30.55 4.04
C PHE A 215 -2.98 29.24 3.54
N LEU A 216 -3.05 29.03 2.22
CA LEU A 216 -3.63 27.83 1.59
C LEU A 216 -2.59 26.71 1.37
N PRO A 217 -2.99 25.42 1.43
CA PRO A 217 -2.05 24.32 1.16
C PRO A 217 -1.72 24.25 -0.33
N GLY A 218 -0.44 24.37 -0.68
CA GLY A 218 0.03 24.28 -2.07
C GLY A 218 1.16 25.22 -2.44
N SER A 219 1.53 26.18 -1.56
CA SER A 219 2.68 27.04 -1.81
C SER A 219 3.98 26.21 -1.72
N PRO A 220 4.85 26.21 -2.76
CA PRO A 220 6.10 25.47 -2.72
C PRO A 220 6.95 26.01 -1.57
N LEU A 221 7.36 25.13 -0.66
CA LEU A 221 8.40 25.46 0.32
C LEU A 221 9.60 26.03 -0.46
N PRO A 222 10.09 27.24 -0.14
CA PRO A 222 11.34 27.69 -0.73
C PRO A 222 12.42 26.70 -0.33
N ARG A 223 13.09 26.12 -1.33
CA ARG A 223 14.42 25.53 -1.10
C ARG A 223 15.28 26.67 -0.56
N LYS A 224 15.63 26.62 0.73
CA LYS A 224 16.72 27.46 1.23
C LYS A 224 17.99 27.14 0.41
N PRO A 225 18.81 28.14 0.08
CA PRO A 225 20.10 27.94 -0.58
C PRO A 225 21.03 27.07 0.27
#